data_AF-A0A3B1E2D6-F1
#
_entry.id   AF-A0A3B1E2D6-F1
#
_cell.length_a   1.000
_cell.length_b   1.000
_cell.length_c   1.000
_cell.angle_alpha   90.00
_cell.angle_beta   90.00
_cell.angle_gamma   90.00
#
_symmetry.space_group_name_H-M   'P 1'
#
loop_
_entity.id
_entity.type
_entity.pdbx_description
1 polymer ?
#
loop_
_entity_poly.entity_id
_entity_poly.type
_entity_poly.pdbx_seq_one_letter_code
_entity_poly.pdbx_strand_id
1 'polypeptide(L)'
;SRGILLAEVTTEKGKGFTVKTPRGNIVDLGTIFGVEVDASGTSSVQVFKGNVDVVSSSGVKTSLAAGKTMRAEAGKEEWQPSEKLSDEFYITLEKHSPEITFMNEPKGWLGGPEESTGVLYVMYSKTPLKERFAASNKKQKRDWGHCTNHFAIVHFDKTNQKWIFHSNKFPSEFTPVATDLILARTDFEKSPQEPEGKRLVTFYQKNYGTIHGISYGYLSSDIQIRPDWVPDSNGGYLENFADYALKGTYFIRKEK
;
A
#
# COMPACT_ATOMS: atom_id res chain seq x y z
N SER A 1 -0.62 30.56 4.00
CA SER A 1 -1.98 29.97 3.86
C SER A 1 -1.85 28.47 4.04
N ARG A 2 -2.79 27.82 4.73
CA ARG A 2 -2.81 26.36 4.94
C ARG A 2 -4.03 25.77 4.24
N GLY A 3 -3.89 24.59 3.64
CA GLY A 3 -5.01 23.90 3.03
C GLY A 3 -4.69 22.47 2.63
N ILE A 4 -5.72 21.62 2.65
CA ILE A 4 -5.69 20.25 2.14
C ILE A 4 -6.75 20.17 1.04
N LEU A 5 -6.39 19.56 -0.08
CA LEU A 5 -7.28 19.27 -1.20
C LEU A 5 -7.10 17.80 -1.58
N LEU A 6 -8.20 17.07 -1.66
CA LEU A 6 -8.28 15.86 -2.47
C LEU A 6 -9.06 16.21 -3.74
N ALA A 7 -8.50 15.87 -4.89
CA ALA A 7 -9.20 15.98 -6.16
C ALA A 7 -9.42 14.59 -6.73
N GLU A 8 -10.67 14.30 -7.10
CA GLU A 8 -11.05 13.14 -7.88
C GLU A 8 -11.64 13.60 -9.21
N VAL A 9 -10.88 13.42 -10.28
CA VAL A 9 -11.29 13.80 -11.64
C VAL A 9 -11.49 12.55 -12.48
N THR A 10 -12.76 12.18 -12.65
CA THR A 10 -13.17 10.95 -13.34
C THR A 10 -13.63 11.18 -14.78
N THR A 11 -13.73 12.43 -15.23
CA THR A 11 -14.22 12.77 -16.58
C THR A 11 -13.18 13.51 -17.40
N GLU A 12 -13.17 13.27 -18.72
CA GLU A 12 -12.27 13.96 -19.67
C GLU A 12 -12.40 15.48 -19.61
N LYS A 13 -13.61 16.01 -19.37
CA LYS A 13 -13.85 17.46 -19.27
C LYS A 13 -13.20 18.12 -18.06
N GLY A 14 -12.91 17.34 -17.01
CA GLY A 14 -12.24 17.85 -15.81
C GLY A 14 -10.72 17.96 -15.96
N LYS A 15 -10.14 17.33 -16.99
CA LYS A 15 -8.69 17.34 -17.21
C LYS A 15 -8.18 18.73 -17.50
N GLY A 16 -6.98 19.03 -17.00
CA GLY A 16 -6.29 20.30 -17.21
C GLY A 16 -6.61 21.38 -16.19
N PHE A 17 -7.49 21.13 -15.22
CA PHE A 17 -7.67 22.07 -14.12
C PHE A 17 -6.36 22.19 -13.32
N THR A 18 -6.11 23.40 -12.80
CA THR A 18 -4.84 23.74 -12.15
C THR A 18 -5.06 24.16 -10.71
N VAL A 19 -4.39 23.48 -9.79
CA VAL A 19 -4.29 23.89 -8.39
C VAL A 19 -3.06 24.79 -8.26
N LYS A 20 -3.28 26.06 -7.91
CA LYS A 20 -2.19 26.99 -7.63
C LYS A 20 -1.75 26.86 -6.18
N THR A 21 -0.49 26.57 -5.94
CA THR A 21 0.13 26.56 -4.61
C THR A 21 1.20 27.64 -4.53
N PRO A 22 1.67 27.99 -3.32
CA PRO A 22 2.78 28.94 -3.19
C PRO A 22 4.09 28.47 -3.86
N ARG A 23 4.25 27.17 -4.17
CA ARG A 23 5.49 26.59 -4.74
C ARG A 23 5.36 26.16 -6.20
N GLY A 24 4.21 26.39 -6.83
CA GLY A 24 4.00 26.02 -8.21
C GLY A 24 2.55 25.72 -8.56
N ASN A 25 2.36 25.21 -9.77
CA ASN A 25 1.08 24.78 -10.27
C ASN A 25 1.04 23.26 -10.36
N ILE A 26 -0.08 22.66 -9.96
CA ILE A 26 -0.34 21.24 -10.13
C ILE A 26 -1.47 21.13 -11.15
N VAL A 27 -1.17 20.56 -12.31
CA VAL A 27 -2.10 20.40 -13.42
C VAL A 27 -2.60 18.96 -13.45
N ASP A 28 -3.90 18.79 -13.31
CA ASP A 28 -4.54 17.48 -13.37
C ASP A 28 -4.59 16.94 -14.81
N LEU A 29 -4.40 15.62 -14.95
CA LEU A 29 -4.55 14.92 -16.23
C LEU A 29 -5.63 13.82 -16.17
N GLY A 30 -6.64 13.98 -15.28
CA GLY A 30 -7.77 13.08 -15.08
C GLY A 30 -7.48 12.02 -14.03
N THR A 31 -7.32 12.47 -12.78
CA THR A 31 -6.67 11.68 -11.73
C THR A 31 -7.29 11.78 -10.35
N ILE A 32 -6.84 10.91 -9.45
CA ILE A 32 -7.04 11.08 -8.01
C ILE A 32 -5.70 11.52 -7.43
N PHE A 33 -5.65 12.72 -6.84
CA PHE A 33 -4.43 13.27 -6.25
C PHE A 33 -4.73 14.15 -5.03
N GLY A 34 -3.78 14.17 -4.10
CA GLY A 34 -3.81 14.99 -2.91
C GLY A 34 -2.85 16.17 -3.04
N VAL A 35 -3.27 17.34 -2.56
CA VAL A 35 -2.42 18.52 -2.41
C VAL A 35 -2.52 19.00 -0.97
N GLU A 36 -1.37 19.37 -0.42
CA GLU A 36 -1.27 19.98 0.89
C GLU A 36 -0.40 21.24 0.80
N VAL A 37 -0.82 22.30 1.49
CA VAL A 37 0.00 23.48 1.77
C VAL A 37 0.02 23.70 3.27
N ASP A 38 1.21 23.74 3.87
CA ASP A 38 1.36 24.00 5.31
C ASP A 38 1.38 25.50 5.63
N ALA A 39 1.44 25.85 6.92
CA ALA A 39 1.43 27.24 7.36
C ALA A 39 2.64 28.07 6.84
N SER A 40 3.78 27.43 6.56
CA SER A 40 4.97 28.06 5.99
C SER A 40 4.87 28.34 4.50
N GLY A 41 3.90 27.72 3.82
CA GLY A 41 3.76 27.75 2.36
C GLY A 41 4.54 26.64 1.66
N THR A 42 5.09 25.66 2.38
CA THR A 42 5.56 24.41 1.80
C THR A 42 4.38 23.73 1.11
N SER A 43 4.60 23.23 -0.10
CA SER A 43 3.57 22.56 -0.88
C SER A 43 3.96 21.11 -1.14
N SER A 44 3.00 20.21 -1.04
CA SER A 44 3.19 18.78 -1.28
C SER A 44 2.08 18.25 -2.18
N VAL A 45 2.40 17.26 -3.01
CA VAL A 45 1.44 16.58 -3.90
C VAL A 45 1.72 15.09 -3.90
N GLN A 46 0.66 14.28 -3.85
CA GLN A 46 0.72 12.84 -4.06
C GLN A 46 -0.32 12.41 -5.08
N VAL A 47 0.08 11.56 -6.03
CA VAL A 47 -0.84 11.00 -7.02
C VAL A 47 -1.29 9.61 -6.57
N PHE A 48 -2.58 9.43 -6.35
CA PHE A 48 -3.17 8.16 -5.94
C PHE A 48 -3.56 7.28 -7.15
N LYS A 49 -3.94 7.90 -8.27
CA LYS A 49 -4.30 7.22 -9.53
C LYS A 49 -4.05 8.13 -10.73
N GLY A 50 -3.40 7.63 -11.77
CA GLY A 50 -3.15 8.36 -13.02
C GLY A 50 -1.86 9.19 -12.98
N ASN A 51 -1.84 10.37 -13.60
CA ASN A 51 -0.70 11.30 -13.62
C ASN A 51 -1.08 12.78 -13.40
N VAL A 52 -0.22 13.55 -12.75
CA VAL A 52 -0.31 15.02 -12.69
C VAL A 52 0.96 15.64 -13.26
N ASP A 53 0.89 16.90 -13.68
CA ASP A 53 2.07 17.69 -13.98
C ASP A 53 2.31 18.72 -12.88
N VAL A 54 3.50 18.71 -12.30
CA VAL A 54 3.95 19.73 -11.35
C VAL A 54 4.80 20.73 -12.12
N VAL A 55 4.41 22.00 -12.08
CA VAL A 55 5.18 23.11 -12.65
C VAL A 55 5.74 23.93 -11.50
N SER A 56 7.06 23.92 -11.32
CA SER A 56 7.74 24.70 -10.28
C SER A 56 7.51 26.20 -10.43
N SER A 57 7.84 26.99 -9.42
CA SER A 57 7.82 28.45 -9.52
C SER A 57 8.77 28.99 -10.60
N SER A 58 9.83 28.24 -10.93
CA SER A 58 10.76 28.54 -12.03
C SER A 58 10.28 28.08 -13.41
N GLY A 59 9.10 27.45 -13.51
CA GLY A 59 8.50 26.99 -14.76
C GLY A 59 8.96 25.60 -15.21
N VAL A 60 9.78 24.90 -14.43
CA VAL A 60 10.20 23.52 -14.72
C VAL A 60 9.02 22.58 -14.52
N LYS A 61 8.72 21.79 -15.55
CA LYS A 61 7.62 20.83 -15.56
C LYS A 61 8.12 19.42 -15.26
N THR A 62 7.50 18.76 -14.29
CA THR A 62 7.76 17.37 -13.91
C THR A 62 6.45 16.59 -13.89
N SER A 63 6.36 15.52 -14.68
CA SER A 63 5.20 14.61 -14.65
C SER A 63 5.33 13.61 -13.51
N LEU A 64 4.27 13.46 -12.74
CA LEU A 64 4.16 12.57 -11.59
C LEU A 64 3.12 11.49 -11.87
N ALA A 65 3.53 10.23 -11.78
CA ALA A 65 2.65 9.08 -11.90
C ALA A 65 2.08 8.64 -10.53
N ALA A 66 1.07 7.77 -10.54
CA ALA A 66 0.51 7.14 -9.35
C ALA A 66 1.60 6.55 -8.44
N GLY A 67 1.42 6.71 -7.13
CA GLY A 67 2.37 6.31 -6.10
C GLY A 67 3.60 7.21 -5.97
N LYS A 68 3.64 8.34 -6.68
CA LYS A 68 4.69 9.36 -6.50
C LYS A 68 4.19 10.51 -5.65
N THR A 69 5.09 10.98 -4.79
CA THR A 69 4.89 12.15 -3.95
C THR A 69 6.04 13.11 -4.19
N MET A 70 5.75 14.41 -4.27
CA MET A 70 6.76 15.46 -4.30
C MET A 70 6.43 16.54 -3.29
N ARG A 71 7.47 17.22 -2.80
CA ARG A 71 7.40 18.31 -1.84
C ARG A 71 8.34 19.44 -2.29
N ALA A 72 7.87 20.67 -2.15
CA ALA A 72 8.68 21.87 -2.29
C ALA A 72 8.61 22.67 -1.00
N GLU A 73 9.74 22.84 -0.32
CA GLU A 73 9.81 23.59 0.93
C GLU A 73 9.61 25.10 0.69
N ALA A 74 9.09 25.77 1.71
CA ALA A 74 8.98 27.23 1.70
C ALA A 74 10.33 27.89 1.37
N GLY A 75 10.32 28.83 0.42
CA GLY A 75 11.54 29.51 -0.04
C GLY A 75 12.41 28.69 -1.01
N LYS A 76 12.07 27.42 -1.29
CA LYS A 76 12.71 26.63 -2.35
C LYS A 76 11.85 26.65 -3.61
N GLU A 77 12.50 26.64 -4.77
CA GLU A 77 11.83 26.60 -6.08
C GLU A 77 11.65 25.16 -6.58
N GLU A 78 12.57 24.26 -6.20
CA GLU A 78 12.58 22.89 -6.66
C GLU A 78 11.58 22.03 -5.88
N TRP A 79 10.86 21.20 -6.62
CA TRP A 79 10.11 20.10 -6.05
C TRP A 79 11.02 18.88 -5.99
N GLN A 80 11.04 18.21 -4.85
CA GLN A 80 11.85 17.01 -4.62
C GLN A 80 10.96 15.83 -4.27
N PRO A 81 11.37 14.59 -4.59
CA PRO A 81 10.63 13.40 -4.18
C PRO A 81 10.47 13.35 -2.67
N SER A 82 9.28 12.94 -2.24
CA SER A 82 8.99 12.62 -0.84
C SER A 82 8.37 11.23 -0.76
N GLU A 83 8.33 10.65 0.43
CA GLU A 83 7.71 9.35 0.65
C GLU A 83 6.17 9.49 0.64
N LYS A 84 5.64 10.46 1.40
CA LYS A 84 4.21 10.60 1.67
C LYS A 84 3.82 12.05 2.00
N LEU A 85 2.53 12.34 2.00
CA LEU A 85 1.97 13.59 2.53
C LEU A 85 2.01 13.59 4.07
N SER A 86 1.58 14.67 4.71
CA SER A 86 1.54 14.71 6.19
C SER A 86 0.54 13.71 6.78
N ASP A 87 0.71 13.36 8.05
CA ASP A 87 -0.27 12.54 8.79
C ASP A 87 -1.64 13.22 8.85
N GLU A 88 -1.68 14.56 8.92
CA GLU A 88 -2.92 15.32 8.91
C GLU A 88 -3.68 15.18 7.59
N PHE A 89 -2.97 15.15 6.47
CA PHE A 89 -3.57 14.87 5.17
C PHE A 89 -4.30 13.53 5.22
N TYR A 90 -3.65 12.47 5.70
CA TYR A 90 -4.25 11.14 5.71
C TYR A 90 -5.38 10.99 6.73
N ILE A 91 -5.28 11.62 7.91
CA ILE A 91 -6.38 11.70 8.87
C ILE A 91 -7.61 12.38 8.22
N THR A 92 -7.37 13.45 7.47
CA THR A 92 -8.44 14.17 6.75
C THR A 92 -9.00 13.32 5.61
N LEU A 93 -8.13 12.59 4.89
CA LEU A 93 -8.50 11.71 3.79
C LEU A 93 -9.42 10.59 4.26
N GLU A 94 -9.04 9.85 5.31
CA GLU A 94 -9.84 8.74 5.85
C GLU A 94 -11.26 9.17 6.25
N LYS A 95 -11.42 10.43 6.70
CA LYS A 95 -12.72 10.98 7.07
C LYS A 95 -13.63 11.26 5.87
N HIS A 96 -13.08 11.65 4.73
CA HIS A 96 -13.85 12.13 3.57
C HIS A 96 -13.86 11.15 2.38
N SER A 97 -12.92 10.20 2.37
CA SER A 97 -12.68 9.24 1.28
C SER A 97 -12.40 7.84 1.85
N PRO A 98 -13.42 7.18 2.44
CA PRO A 98 -13.27 5.88 3.11
C PRO A 98 -12.90 4.72 2.15
N GLU A 99 -13.03 4.93 0.84
CA GLU A 99 -12.58 4.03 -0.21
C GLU A 99 -11.05 4.01 -0.36
N ILE A 100 -10.37 5.09 0.02
CA ILE A 100 -8.91 5.16 0.04
C ILE A 100 -8.43 4.70 1.41
N THR A 101 -7.81 3.52 1.45
CA THR A 101 -7.19 2.99 2.66
C THR A 101 -5.75 3.49 2.75
N PHE A 102 -5.46 4.30 3.75
CA PHE A 102 -4.11 4.72 4.08
C PHE A 102 -3.38 3.66 4.90
N MET A 103 -2.06 3.57 4.72
CA MET A 103 -1.16 2.74 5.49
C MET A 103 -0.23 3.64 6.30
N ASN A 104 -0.51 3.76 7.59
CA ASN A 104 0.33 4.55 8.51
C ASN A 104 1.74 3.93 8.72
N GLU A 105 1.91 2.67 8.33
CA GLU A 105 3.18 1.94 8.34
C GLU A 105 3.62 1.70 6.89
N PRO A 106 4.47 2.58 6.32
CA PRO A 106 4.76 2.52 4.91
C PRO A 106 5.68 1.35 4.52
N LYS A 107 6.23 0.64 5.52
CA LYS A 107 7.12 -0.50 5.36
C LYS A 107 6.87 -1.50 6.49
N GLY A 108 6.94 -2.79 6.21
CA GLY A 108 6.95 -3.80 7.25
C GLY A 108 7.20 -5.21 6.75
N TRP A 109 7.47 -6.10 7.69
CA TRP A 109 7.65 -7.52 7.46
C TRP A 109 6.30 -8.26 7.42
N LEU A 110 6.15 -9.17 6.45
CA LEU A 110 5.12 -10.20 6.44
C LEU A 110 5.77 -11.57 6.60
N GLY A 111 5.55 -12.20 7.75
CA GLY A 111 6.08 -13.54 8.02
C GLY A 111 5.31 -14.60 7.24
N GLY A 112 6.00 -15.40 6.43
CA GLY A 112 5.41 -16.52 5.72
C GLY A 112 5.87 -17.89 6.24
N PRO A 113 5.29 -18.97 5.72
CA PRO A 113 5.67 -20.34 6.10
C PRO A 113 6.93 -20.83 5.37
N GLU A 114 8.01 -21.09 6.12
CA GLU A 114 9.37 -21.45 5.67
C GLU A 114 9.47 -22.63 4.68
N GLU A 115 8.47 -23.52 4.60
CA GLU A 115 8.49 -24.72 3.73
C GLU A 115 7.31 -24.82 2.76
N SER A 116 6.46 -23.80 2.69
CA SER A 116 5.29 -23.89 1.81
C SER A 116 5.70 -23.74 0.35
N THR A 117 5.22 -24.66 -0.48
CA THR A 117 5.21 -24.55 -1.96
C THR A 117 3.81 -24.25 -2.50
N GLY A 118 2.80 -24.22 -1.63
CA GLY A 118 1.42 -23.94 -2.00
C GLY A 118 1.15 -22.48 -2.30
N VAL A 119 0.01 -22.20 -2.93
CA VAL A 119 -0.47 -20.83 -3.17
C VAL A 119 -0.71 -20.11 -1.85
N LEU A 120 -0.14 -18.93 -1.69
CA LEU A 120 -0.42 -18.02 -0.59
C LEU A 120 -1.06 -16.73 -1.12
N TYR A 121 -1.58 -15.92 -0.22
CA TYR A 121 -2.21 -14.64 -0.54
C TYR A 121 -1.73 -13.57 0.43
N VAL A 122 -1.62 -12.34 -0.08
CA VAL A 122 -1.42 -11.15 0.74
C VAL A 122 -2.78 -10.52 1.01
N MET A 123 -3.23 -10.65 2.25
CA MET A 123 -4.52 -10.16 2.71
C MET A 123 -4.34 -8.90 3.56
N TYR A 124 -5.17 -7.90 3.30
CA TYR A 124 -5.41 -6.77 4.19
C TYR A 124 -6.57 -7.05 5.13
N SER A 125 -6.41 -6.69 6.40
CA SER A 125 -7.44 -6.68 7.45
C SER A 125 -7.66 -5.25 7.94
N LYS A 126 -8.90 -4.79 8.00
CA LYS A 126 -9.22 -3.45 8.56
C LYS A 126 -8.95 -3.40 10.05
N THR A 127 -9.30 -4.45 10.79
CA THR A 127 -8.91 -4.61 12.20
C THR A 127 -7.42 -4.92 12.26
N PRO A 128 -6.62 -4.21 13.09
CA PRO A 128 -5.22 -4.55 13.29
C PRO A 128 -5.04 -6.02 13.67
N LEU A 129 -4.07 -6.70 13.07
CA LEU A 129 -3.84 -8.13 13.23
C LEU A 129 -3.53 -8.50 14.68
N LYS A 130 -2.87 -7.61 15.44
CA LYS A 130 -2.60 -7.79 16.87
C LYS A 130 -3.89 -7.93 17.68
N GLU A 131 -4.88 -7.11 17.37
CA GLU A 131 -6.20 -7.17 18.00
C GLU A 131 -6.96 -8.39 17.49
N ARG A 132 -7.01 -8.58 16.18
CA ARG A 132 -7.75 -9.67 15.53
C ARG A 132 -7.31 -11.05 15.99
N PHE A 133 -6.02 -11.24 16.23
CA PHE A 133 -5.41 -12.51 16.64
C PHE A 133 -4.98 -12.53 18.10
N ALA A 134 -5.46 -11.59 18.92
CA ALA A 134 -5.14 -11.51 20.35
C ALA A 134 -5.47 -12.79 21.13
N ALA A 135 -6.53 -13.51 20.75
CA ALA A 135 -6.92 -14.77 21.41
C ALA A 135 -5.98 -15.94 21.06
N SER A 136 -5.46 -15.99 19.83
CA SER A 136 -4.44 -16.94 19.37
C SER A 136 -3.02 -16.59 19.86
N ASN A 137 -2.85 -15.41 20.46
CA ASN A 137 -1.56 -14.80 20.83
C ASN A 137 -0.75 -15.58 21.88
N LYS A 138 -1.34 -16.54 22.62
CA LYS A 138 -0.57 -17.37 23.57
C LYS A 138 0.53 -18.23 22.90
N LYS A 139 0.44 -18.47 21.59
CA LYS A 139 1.42 -19.24 20.81
C LYS A 139 2.16 -18.40 19.76
N GLN A 140 1.75 -17.17 19.50
CA GLN A 140 2.35 -16.31 18.47
C GLN A 140 3.47 -15.47 19.09
N LYS A 141 4.73 -15.83 18.82
CA LYS A 141 5.89 -15.00 19.15
C LYS A 141 6.15 -13.93 18.09
N ARG A 142 5.09 -13.24 17.64
CA ARG A 142 5.21 -12.22 16.59
C ARG A 142 5.80 -10.95 17.17
N ASP A 143 6.82 -10.42 16.51
CA ASP A 143 7.33 -9.09 16.80
C ASP A 143 6.47 -8.04 16.10
N TRP A 144 5.45 -7.57 16.81
CA TRP A 144 4.52 -6.54 16.33
C TRP A 144 5.18 -5.17 16.10
N GLY A 145 6.42 -4.95 16.55
CA GLY A 145 7.16 -3.70 16.29
C GLY A 145 7.77 -3.64 14.88
N HIS A 146 7.97 -4.80 14.24
CA HIS A 146 8.64 -4.90 12.94
C HIS A 146 7.74 -5.47 11.83
N CYS A 147 6.61 -6.08 12.19
CA CYS A 147 5.64 -6.59 11.25
C CYS A 147 4.60 -5.53 10.87
N THR A 148 4.02 -5.64 9.68
CA THR A 148 2.85 -4.80 9.36
C THR A 148 1.68 -5.16 10.28
N ASN A 149 0.92 -4.14 10.70
CA ASN A 149 -0.25 -4.32 11.56
C ASN A 149 -1.54 -4.69 10.82
N HIS A 150 -1.60 -4.59 9.49
CA HIS A 150 -2.82 -4.84 8.72
C HIS A 150 -2.68 -5.88 7.61
N PHE A 151 -1.46 -6.27 7.26
CA PHE A 151 -1.22 -7.22 6.17
C PHE A 151 -0.69 -8.56 6.67
N ALA A 152 -1.18 -9.61 6.04
CA ALA A 152 -0.92 -10.98 6.42
C ALA A 152 -0.65 -11.85 5.19
N ILE A 153 0.29 -12.78 5.34
CA ILE A 153 0.36 -13.94 4.47
C ILE A 153 -0.66 -14.95 4.96
N VAL A 154 -1.57 -15.35 4.08
CA VAL A 154 -2.64 -16.31 4.38
C VAL A 154 -2.71 -17.39 3.31
N HIS A 155 -3.28 -18.54 3.65
CA HIS A 155 -3.66 -19.55 2.67
C HIS A 155 -4.99 -20.19 3.03
N PHE A 156 -5.64 -20.79 2.04
CA PHE A 156 -6.85 -21.57 2.25
C PHE A 156 -6.48 -23.05 2.29
N ASP A 157 -6.66 -23.67 3.45
CA ASP A 157 -6.57 -25.12 3.62
C ASP A 157 -7.82 -25.76 3.00
N LYS A 158 -7.65 -26.34 1.81
CA LYS A 158 -8.73 -27.01 1.07
C LYS A 158 -9.23 -28.28 1.74
N THR A 159 -8.41 -28.96 2.54
CA THR A 159 -8.79 -30.20 3.21
C THR A 159 -9.78 -29.91 4.33
N ASN A 160 -9.46 -28.90 5.15
CA ASN A 160 -10.29 -28.53 6.29
C ASN A 160 -11.30 -27.42 5.97
N GLN A 161 -11.23 -26.84 4.77
CA GLN A 161 -12.04 -25.69 4.33
C GLN A 161 -11.89 -24.47 5.25
N LYS A 162 -10.65 -24.16 5.64
CA LYS A 162 -10.34 -23.09 6.60
C LYS A 162 -9.28 -22.13 6.06
N TRP A 163 -9.41 -20.88 6.46
CA TRP A 163 -8.36 -19.89 6.24
C TRP A 163 -7.33 -19.95 7.36
N ILE A 164 -6.06 -19.92 6.96
CA ILE A 164 -4.91 -19.96 7.86
C ILE A 164 -4.08 -18.71 7.63
N PHE A 165 -3.85 -17.97 8.72
CA PHE A 165 -2.91 -16.87 8.80
C PHE A 165 -1.54 -17.38 9.24
N HIS A 166 -0.48 -16.89 8.60
CA HIS A 166 0.90 -17.16 8.98
C HIS A 166 1.51 -15.95 9.67
N SER A 167 1.99 -16.18 10.89
CA SER A 167 2.90 -15.28 11.57
C SER A 167 4.27 -15.93 11.65
N ASN A 168 4.99 -15.94 10.54
CA ASN A 168 6.16 -16.81 10.35
C ASN A 168 5.69 -18.29 10.48
N LYS A 169 6.41 -19.16 11.19
CA LYS A 169 6.10 -20.59 11.36
C LYS A 169 4.88 -20.93 12.24
N PHE A 170 4.14 -19.93 12.68
CA PHE A 170 2.99 -20.09 13.57
C PHE A 170 1.68 -19.90 12.81
N PRO A 171 1.08 -20.99 12.27
CA PRO A 171 -0.21 -20.91 11.63
C PRO A 171 -1.31 -20.64 12.66
N SER A 172 -2.34 -19.90 12.26
CA SER A 172 -3.54 -19.69 13.06
C SER A 172 -4.76 -19.64 12.17
N GLU A 173 -5.75 -20.48 12.48
CA GLU A 173 -7.03 -20.46 11.79
C GLU A 173 -7.75 -19.12 12.03
N PHE A 174 -8.46 -18.65 11.01
CA PHE A 174 -9.32 -17.48 11.16
C PHE A 174 -10.56 -17.57 10.27
N THR A 175 -11.59 -16.84 10.66
CA THR A 175 -12.77 -16.63 9.83
C THR A 175 -12.65 -15.26 9.15
N PRO A 176 -12.80 -15.18 7.82
CA PRO A 176 -12.81 -13.90 7.14
C PRO A 176 -13.94 -12.99 7.61
N VAL A 177 -13.70 -11.69 7.58
CA VAL A 177 -14.71 -10.66 7.83
C VAL A 177 -14.92 -9.84 6.57
N ALA A 178 -16.07 -9.15 6.46
CA ALA A 178 -16.45 -8.43 5.25
C ALA A 178 -15.46 -7.32 4.83
N THR A 179 -14.60 -6.86 5.74
CA THR A 179 -13.58 -5.85 5.47
C THR A 179 -12.27 -6.42 4.93
N ASP A 180 -12.10 -7.74 4.96
CA ASP A 180 -10.90 -8.39 4.42
C ASP A 180 -10.80 -8.21 2.92
N LEU A 181 -9.57 -8.07 2.44
CA LEU A 181 -9.29 -7.91 1.04
C LEU A 181 -8.01 -8.65 0.66
N ILE A 182 -8.05 -9.47 -0.39
CA ILE A 182 -6.85 -10.05 -0.99
C ILE A 182 -6.32 -9.08 -2.05
N LEU A 183 -5.09 -8.60 -1.85
CA LEU A 183 -4.43 -7.69 -2.78
C LEU A 183 -3.57 -8.44 -3.80
N ALA A 184 -2.95 -9.54 -3.38
CA ALA A 184 -2.06 -10.31 -4.24
C ALA A 184 -2.11 -11.80 -3.93
N ARG A 185 -1.75 -12.59 -4.93
CA ARG A 185 -1.44 -14.02 -4.81
C ARG A 185 0.07 -14.20 -4.88
N THR A 186 0.60 -15.15 -4.12
CA THR A 186 1.99 -15.57 -4.23
C THR A 186 2.09 -17.06 -4.59
N ASP A 187 2.79 -17.34 -5.69
CA ASP A 187 3.01 -18.67 -6.23
C ASP A 187 4.45 -19.08 -5.99
N PHE A 188 4.69 -20.38 -5.82
CA PHE A 188 6.04 -20.92 -5.71
C PHE A 188 6.46 -21.51 -7.06
N GLU A 189 7.63 -21.10 -7.54
CA GLU A 189 8.22 -21.65 -8.74
C GLU A 189 9.61 -22.19 -8.45
N LYS A 190 9.91 -23.34 -9.04
CA LYS A 190 11.24 -23.95 -9.02
C LYS A 190 11.62 -24.30 -10.45
N SER A 191 12.83 -23.94 -10.85
CA SER A 191 13.36 -24.23 -12.17
C SER A 191 14.81 -24.69 -12.07
N PRO A 192 15.40 -25.27 -13.13
CA PRO A 192 16.83 -25.59 -13.14
C PRO A 192 17.72 -24.36 -12.89
N GLN A 193 17.27 -23.15 -13.26
CA GLN A 193 17.96 -21.88 -13.03
C GLN A 193 17.73 -21.30 -11.62
N GLU A 194 16.68 -21.76 -10.94
CA GLU A 194 16.27 -21.33 -9.60
C GLU A 194 16.05 -22.59 -8.71
N PRO A 195 17.11 -23.36 -8.41
CA PRO A 195 16.98 -24.68 -7.79
C PRO A 195 16.48 -24.61 -6.34
N GLU A 196 16.68 -23.48 -5.66
CA GLU A 196 16.14 -23.20 -4.32
C GLU A 196 14.64 -22.83 -4.38
N GLY A 197 14.18 -22.42 -5.56
CA GLY A 197 12.83 -21.92 -5.82
C GLY A 197 12.64 -20.49 -5.32
N LYS A 198 11.62 -19.83 -5.85
CA LYS A 198 11.29 -18.44 -5.51
C LYS A 198 9.79 -18.23 -5.45
N ARG A 199 9.39 -17.20 -4.73
CA ARG A 199 8.01 -16.74 -4.73
C ARG A 199 7.79 -15.67 -5.81
N LEU A 200 6.72 -15.82 -6.58
CA LEU A 200 6.24 -14.80 -7.52
C LEU A 200 5.00 -14.13 -6.97
N VAL A 201 4.90 -12.81 -7.09
CA VAL A 201 3.74 -12.03 -6.63
C VAL A 201 2.92 -11.58 -7.84
N THR A 202 1.63 -11.93 -7.84
CA THR A 202 0.65 -11.43 -8.81
C THR A 202 -0.36 -10.54 -8.10
N PHE A 203 -0.35 -9.24 -8.42
CA PHE A 203 -1.31 -8.29 -7.87
C PHE A 203 -2.68 -8.39 -8.55
N TYR A 204 -3.75 -8.27 -7.77
CA TYR A 204 -5.12 -8.22 -8.26
C TYR A 204 -5.59 -6.79 -8.58
N GLN A 205 -4.68 -5.87 -8.90
CA GLN A 205 -5.06 -4.51 -9.29
C GLN A 205 -6.00 -4.55 -10.50
N LYS A 206 -7.14 -3.86 -10.39
CA LYS A 206 -8.24 -3.80 -11.37
C LYS A 206 -8.87 -5.14 -11.76
N ASN A 207 -8.54 -6.21 -11.04
CA ASN A 207 -9.15 -7.53 -11.20
C ASN A 207 -9.94 -7.84 -9.94
N TYR A 208 -11.21 -8.22 -10.08
CA TYR A 208 -12.12 -8.33 -8.93
C TYR A 208 -12.83 -9.67 -8.91
N GLY A 209 -13.17 -10.12 -7.70
CA GLY A 209 -13.92 -11.34 -7.48
C GLY A 209 -13.81 -11.79 -6.04
N THR A 210 -14.00 -13.09 -5.81
CA THR A 210 -13.89 -13.71 -4.50
C THR A 210 -13.03 -14.95 -4.54
N ILE A 211 -12.18 -15.13 -3.54
CA ILE A 211 -11.43 -16.37 -3.28
C ILE A 211 -11.93 -16.91 -1.94
N HIS A 212 -12.59 -18.07 -1.95
CA HIS A 212 -13.09 -18.76 -0.75
C HIS A 212 -13.75 -17.82 0.29
N GLY A 213 -14.63 -16.92 -0.17
CA GLY A 213 -15.38 -15.98 0.67
C GLY A 213 -14.69 -14.64 0.96
N ILE A 214 -13.42 -14.45 0.59
CA ILE A 214 -12.72 -13.15 0.71
C ILE A 214 -12.77 -12.43 -0.62
N SER A 215 -13.13 -11.15 -0.61
CA SER A 215 -13.04 -10.31 -1.82
C SER A 215 -11.58 -10.11 -2.21
N TYR A 216 -11.28 -10.12 -3.51
CA TYR A 216 -9.98 -9.68 -4.02
C TYR A 216 -10.12 -8.49 -4.96
N GLY A 217 -9.04 -7.73 -5.06
CA GLY A 217 -8.92 -6.66 -6.04
C GLY A 217 -9.08 -5.26 -5.49
N TYR A 218 -8.40 -4.32 -6.13
CA TYR A 218 -8.36 -2.91 -5.76
C TYR A 218 -8.13 -2.05 -7.00
N LEU A 219 -8.50 -0.77 -6.96
CA LEU A 219 -8.46 0.12 -8.12
C LEU A 219 -7.04 0.61 -8.43
N SER A 220 -6.31 1.06 -7.40
CA SER A 220 -4.96 1.61 -7.50
C SER A 220 -4.22 1.46 -6.16
N SER A 221 -2.91 1.32 -6.17
CA SER A 221 -2.06 1.37 -4.98
C SER A 221 -0.63 1.75 -5.37
N ASP A 222 0.17 2.10 -4.37
CA ASP A 222 1.64 2.19 -4.48
C ASP A 222 2.34 1.01 -3.78
N ILE A 223 1.56 0.02 -3.32
CA ILE A 223 2.04 -1.14 -2.59
C ILE A 223 2.99 -1.96 -3.46
N GLN A 224 4.14 -2.27 -2.88
CA GLN A 224 5.14 -3.17 -3.42
C GLN A 224 5.38 -4.29 -2.41
N ILE A 225 5.45 -5.51 -2.92
CA ILE A 225 5.72 -6.71 -2.13
C ILE A 225 6.95 -7.36 -2.75
N ARG A 226 7.99 -7.50 -1.95
CA ARG A 226 9.21 -8.21 -2.31
C ARG A 226 9.23 -9.56 -1.59
N PRO A 227 8.97 -10.67 -2.30
CA PRO A 227 9.07 -12.01 -1.73
C PRO A 227 10.52 -12.37 -1.42
N ASP A 228 10.73 -13.18 -0.40
CA ASP A 228 12.00 -13.74 0.09
C ASP A 228 12.96 -12.69 0.68
N TRP A 229 12.41 -11.59 1.19
CA TRP A 229 13.17 -10.49 1.78
C TRP A 229 12.47 -9.93 3.02
N VAL A 230 13.24 -9.36 3.93
CA VAL A 230 12.74 -8.61 5.10
C VAL A 230 13.36 -7.22 5.18
N PRO A 231 12.65 -6.22 5.71
CA PRO A 231 13.24 -4.94 6.10
C PRO A 231 14.40 -5.12 7.09
N ASP A 232 15.54 -4.45 6.88
CA ASP A 232 16.55 -4.30 7.94
C ASP A 232 16.35 -3.02 8.75
N SER A 233 17.06 -2.92 9.88
CA SER A 233 17.01 -1.79 10.81
C SER A 233 17.60 -0.49 10.25
N ASN A 234 18.39 -0.56 9.18
CA ASN A 234 19.05 0.57 8.54
C ASN A 234 18.28 1.06 7.30
N GLY A 235 17.05 0.56 7.09
CA GLY A 235 16.20 0.94 5.96
C GLY A 235 16.42 0.09 4.70
N GLY A 236 17.42 -0.78 4.67
CA GLY A 236 17.67 -1.74 3.60
C GLY A 236 16.80 -2.99 3.68
N TYR A 237 17.25 -4.06 3.03
CA TYR A 237 16.58 -5.35 2.97
C TYR A 237 17.60 -6.49 3.10
N LEU A 238 17.20 -7.55 3.80
CA LEU A 238 17.95 -8.80 3.91
C LEU A 238 17.17 -9.92 3.24
N GLU A 239 17.86 -10.82 2.56
CA GLU A 239 17.25 -12.04 2.04
C GLU A 239 16.78 -12.90 3.21
N ASN A 240 15.53 -13.36 3.14
CA ASN A 240 14.98 -14.32 4.08
C ASN A 240 13.86 -15.10 3.39
N PHE A 241 14.13 -16.37 3.09
CA PHE A 241 13.21 -17.23 2.37
C PHE A 241 11.84 -17.31 3.06
N ALA A 242 10.78 -17.37 2.25
CA ALA A 242 9.38 -17.44 2.65
C ALA A 242 8.81 -16.18 3.35
N ASP A 243 9.64 -15.19 3.68
CA ASP A 243 9.19 -13.92 4.21
C ASP A 243 9.01 -12.87 3.11
N TYR A 244 8.31 -11.78 3.43
CA TYR A 244 8.05 -10.72 2.46
C TYR A 244 8.30 -9.36 3.07
N ALA A 245 8.92 -8.50 2.29
CA ALA A 245 9.00 -7.08 2.60
C ALA A 245 7.86 -6.37 1.88
N LEU A 246 7.00 -5.72 2.65
CA LEU A 246 5.94 -4.87 2.13
C LEU A 246 6.35 -3.42 2.28
N LYS A 247 6.07 -2.61 1.27
CA LYS A 247 6.06 -1.15 1.37
C LYS A 247 4.92 -0.54 0.58
N GLY A 248 4.55 0.70 0.87
CA GLY A 248 3.49 1.45 0.20
C GLY A 248 2.89 2.46 1.17
N THR A 249 1.95 3.29 0.74
CA THR A 249 1.28 4.27 1.60
C THR A 249 -0.23 4.18 1.46
N TYR A 250 -0.77 3.61 0.38
CA TYR A 250 -2.22 3.50 0.21
C TYR A 250 -2.63 2.39 -0.74
N PHE A 251 -3.91 2.05 -0.68
CA PHE A 251 -4.64 1.44 -1.78
C PHE A 251 -6.07 1.95 -1.84
N ILE A 252 -6.63 2.01 -3.05
CA ILE A 252 -8.01 2.44 -3.30
C ILE A 252 -8.87 1.20 -3.52
N ARG A 253 -9.86 0.99 -2.65
CA ARG A 253 -10.86 -0.07 -2.81
C ARG A 253 -11.73 0.21 -4.03
N LYS A 254 -12.31 -0.86 -4.59
CA LYS A 254 -13.40 -0.67 -5.55
C LYS A 254 -14.59 -0.05 -4.79
N GLU A 255 -15.17 1.00 -5.34
CA GLU A 255 -16.48 1.48 -4.89
C GLU A 255 -17.50 0.34 -4.99
N LYS A 256 -18.36 0.22 -3.98
CA LYS A 256 -19.42 -0.80 -3.95
C LYS A 256 -20.49 -0.50 -4.99
#